data_AF-A0A1G1H5N6-F1
#
_entry.id   AF-A0A1G1H5N6-F1
#
_cell.length_a   1.000
_cell.length_b   1.000
_cell.length_c   1.000
_cell.angle_alpha   90.00
_cell.angle_beta   90.00
_cell.angle_gamma   90.00
#
_symmetry.space_group_name_H-M   'P 1'
#
loop_
_entity.id
_entity.type
_entity.pdbx_description
1 polymer ?
#
loop_
_entity_poly.entity_id
_entity_poly.type
_entity_poly.pdbx_seq_one_letter_code
_entity_poly.pdbx_strand_id
1 'polypeptide(L)'
;MKKFNNQNYYEILEVKEDASYKEIEDAYKRAKETYSGESLATYSLFTAEECKEILYAVEDAYRILSFSKTREEYNKRLAAGLSVEDLEPTHIEEPAKTAPPIVAESWKEIAPENKETMQCAPAPIKTAVEMPKAVQTNKEAESFEGVEFRGSILKIIRERRGISLNLVAEKTKININYLENIEAEKYHQLPAEVFLKGYLFQYARFLGIDAKKVVEDYMRFYSFNNGEKK
;
A
#
# COMPACT_ATOMS: atom_id res chain seq x y z
N MET A 1 -4.86 -20.98 2.46
CA MET A 1 -4.75 -19.52 2.22
C MET A 1 -5.56 -18.82 3.30
N LYS A 2 -4.96 -17.93 4.10
CA LYS A 2 -5.75 -17.06 4.98
C LYS A 2 -6.42 -16.03 4.07
N LYS A 3 -7.74 -16.11 3.97
CA LYS A 3 -8.52 -15.11 3.21
C LYS A 3 -8.50 -13.79 3.96
N PHE A 4 -8.68 -12.69 3.25
CA PHE A 4 -8.82 -11.34 3.81
C PHE A 4 -9.80 -11.29 5.00
N ASN A 5 -10.84 -12.15 4.96
CA ASN A 5 -11.91 -12.24 5.95
C ASN A 5 -11.50 -12.57 7.39
N ASN A 6 -10.30 -13.10 7.64
CA ASN A 6 -9.89 -13.49 8.99
C ASN A 6 -9.01 -12.45 9.69
N GLN A 7 -8.83 -11.27 9.10
CA GLN A 7 -8.00 -10.20 9.66
C GLN A 7 -8.86 -9.14 10.36
N ASN A 8 -8.32 -8.60 11.46
CA ASN A 8 -8.98 -7.51 12.15
C ASN A 8 -8.79 -6.18 11.38
N TYR A 9 -9.61 -5.17 11.67
CA TYR A 9 -9.56 -3.90 10.93
C TYR A 9 -8.24 -3.13 11.10
N TYR A 10 -7.54 -3.33 12.22
CA TYR A 10 -6.21 -2.74 12.44
C TYR A 10 -5.15 -3.40 11.55
N GLU A 11 -5.22 -4.73 11.39
CA GLU A 11 -4.36 -5.49 10.48
C GLU A 11 -4.64 -5.14 9.02
N ILE A 12 -5.90 -4.92 8.65
CA ILE A 12 -6.30 -4.53 7.30
C ILE A 12 -5.70 -3.16 6.90
N LEU A 13 -5.69 -2.20 7.83
CA LEU A 13 -5.07 -0.89 7.61
C LEU A 13 -3.58 -0.86 7.95
N GLU A 14 -3.00 -1.96 8.43
CA GLU A 14 -1.60 -2.04 8.88
C GLU A 14 -1.23 -0.96 9.93
N VAL A 15 -2.13 -0.76 10.89
CA VAL A 15 -1.95 0.17 12.00
C VAL A 15 -2.04 -0.56 13.33
N LYS A 16 -1.50 0.05 14.38
CA LYS A 16 -1.60 -0.49 15.74
C LYS A 16 -2.97 -0.15 16.36
N GLU A 17 -3.38 -0.90 17.37
CA GLU A 17 -4.65 -0.68 18.09
C GLU A 17 -4.71 0.67 18.80
N ASP A 18 -3.56 1.25 19.16
CA ASP A 18 -3.38 2.57 19.76
C ASP A 18 -3.23 3.71 18.74
N ALA A 19 -3.30 3.43 17.43
CA ALA A 19 -3.07 4.40 16.37
C ALA A 19 -4.02 5.60 16.47
N SER A 20 -3.49 6.79 16.23
CA SER A 20 -4.26 8.03 16.13
C SER A 20 -5.15 8.03 14.88
N TYR A 21 -6.16 8.90 14.87
CA TYR A 21 -7.02 9.09 13.70
C TYR A 21 -6.20 9.43 12.43
N LYS A 22 -5.18 10.26 12.59
CA LYS A 22 -4.29 10.66 11.48
C LYS A 22 -3.55 9.46 10.90
N GLU A 23 -3.05 8.56 11.74
CA GLU A 23 -2.36 7.35 11.27
C GLU A 23 -3.32 6.40 10.53
N ILE A 24 -4.58 6.31 10.98
CA ILE A 24 -5.64 5.54 10.31
C ILE A 24 -5.97 6.15 8.94
N GLU A 25 -6.06 7.48 8.85
CA GLU A 25 -6.31 8.19 7.59
C GLU A 25 -5.15 8.02 6.60
N ASP A 26 -3.91 8.17 7.07
CA ASP A 26 -2.71 7.99 6.25
C ASP A 26 -2.56 6.54 5.77
N ALA A 27 -2.91 5.57 6.60
CA ALA A 27 -2.98 4.16 6.22
C ALA A 27 -4.04 3.89 5.14
N TYR A 28 -5.25 4.41 5.31
CA TYR A 28 -6.33 4.29 4.33
C TYR A 28 -5.91 4.86 2.96
N LYS A 29 -5.30 6.05 2.93
CA LYS A 29 -4.80 6.68 1.70
C LYS A 29 -3.75 5.81 1.01
N ARG A 30 -2.76 5.30 1.75
CA ARG A 30 -1.72 4.42 1.20
C ARG A 30 -2.27 3.13 0.62
N ALA A 31 -3.21 2.49 1.32
CA ALA A 31 -3.85 1.27 0.85
C ALA A 31 -4.67 1.54 -0.43
N LYS A 32 -5.45 2.63 -0.45
CA LYS A 32 -6.20 3.04 -1.64
C LYS A 32 -5.29 3.33 -2.83
N GLU A 33 -4.19 4.07 -2.63
CA GLU A 33 -3.20 4.32 -3.68
C GLU A 33 -2.61 3.01 -4.21
N THR A 34 -2.29 2.06 -3.33
CA THR A 34 -1.65 0.79 -3.70
C THR A 34 -2.57 -0.12 -4.55
N TYR A 35 -3.85 -0.18 -4.20
CA TYR A 35 -4.83 -1.12 -4.78
C TYR A 35 -5.85 -0.47 -5.73
N SER A 36 -5.77 0.84 -5.96
CA SER A 36 -6.70 1.55 -6.87
C SER A 36 -6.48 1.24 -8.35
N GLY A 37 -7.51 1.57 -9.15
CA GLY A 37 -7.59 1.56 -10.63
C GLY A 37 -6.29 1.93 -11.35
N GLU A 38 -5.59 2.90 -10.80
CA GLU A 38 -4.51 3.64 -11.46
C GLU A 38 -3.12 3.13 -11.06
N SER A 39 -3.03 2.31 -10.00
CA SER A 39 -1.79 1.66 -9.59
C SER A 39 -1.48 0.49 -10.51
N LEU A 40 -0.86 0.80 -11.66
CA LEU A 40 -0.42 -0.16 -12.69
C LEU A 40 0.49 -1.29 -12.14
N ALA A 41 0.91 -1.22 -10.88
CA ALA A 41 1.72 -2.23 -10.23
C ALA A 41 0.91 -3.47 -9.77
N THR A 42 -0.31 -3.35 -9.30
CA THR A 42 -1.02 -4.48 -8.65
C THR A 42 -1.86 -5.34 -9.61
N TYR A 43 -2.26 -4.81 -10.77
CA TYR A 43 -3.10 -5.51 -11.78
C TYR A 43 -2.52 -6.79 -12.37
N SER A 44 -1.21 -6.99 -12.29
CA SER A 44 -0.60 -8.23 -12.79
C SER A 44 -0.58 -9.35 -11.75
N LEU A 45 -0.90 -9.05 -10.49
CA LEU A 45 -0.87 -9.99 -9.37
C LEU A 45 -2.26 -10.43 -8.91
N PHE A 46 -3.24 -9.57 -9.08
CA PHE A 46 -4.62 -9.78 -8.61
C PHE A 46 -5.60 -9.60 -9.76
N THR A 47 -6.72 -10.33 -9.72
CA THR A 47 -7.83 -10.07 -10.64
C THR A 47 -8.55 -8.77 -10.26
N ALA A 48 -9.39 -8.26 -11.16
CA ALA A 48 -10.18 -7.04 -10.89
C ALA A 48 -11.12 -7.24 -9.69
N GLU A 49 -11.64 -8.45 -9.52
CA GLU A 49 -12.48 -8.86 -8.40
C GLU A 49 -11.69 -8.86 -7.08
N GLU A 50 -10.50 -9.44 -7.07
CA GLU A 50 -9.63 -9.45 -5.87
C GLU A 50 -9.22 -8.03 -5.46
N CYS A 51 -8.87 -7.16 -6.41
CA CYS A 51 -8.61 -5.75 -6.12
C CYS A 51 -9.82 -5.07 -5.48
N LYS A 52 -11.03 -5.36 -6.00
CA LYS A 52 -12.27 -4.81 -5.45
C LYS A 52 -12.54 -5.29 -4.03
N GLU A 53 -12.29 -6.57 -3.72
CA GLU A 53 -12.41 -7.12 -2.37
C GLU A 53 -11.46 -6.45 -1.39
N ILE A 54 -10.20 -6.27 -1.77
CA ILE A 54 -9.19 -5.59 -0.95
C ILE A 54 -9.61 -4.15 -0.66
N LEU A 55 -10.04 -3.41 -1.69
CA LEU A 55 -10.49 -2.02 -1.54
C LEU A 55 -11.72 -1.92 -0.64
N TYR A 56 -12.69 -2.81 -0.81
CA TYR A 56 -13.91 -2.82 0.00
C TYR A 56 -13.58 -3.01 1.49
N ALA A 57 -12.69 -3.95 1.79
CA ALA A 57 -12.36 -4.23 3.17
C ALA A 57 -11.46 -3.14 3.81
N VAL A 58 -10.61 -2.48 3.01
CA VAL A 58 -9.90 -1.26 3.43
C VAL A 58 -10.87 -0.11 3.75
N GLU A 59 -11.92 0.06 2.93
CA GLU A 59 -12.97 1.06 3.18
C GLU A 59 -13.78 0.75 4.43
N ASP A 60 -14.13 -0.52 4.64
CA ASP A 60 -14.88 -0.96 5.82
C ASP A 60 -14.06 -0.76 7.11
N ALA A 61 -12.79 -1.17 7.09
CA ALA A 61 -11.87 -0.94 8.19
C ALA A 61 -11.74 0.55 8.53
N TYR A 62 -11.62 1.42 7.52
CA TYR A 62 -11.58 2.87 7.74
C TYR A 62 -12.87 3.39 8.35
N ARG A 63 -14.05 2.96 7.88
CA ARG A 63 -15.34 3.38 8.45
C ARG A 63 -15.45 3.03 9.92
N ILE A 64 -15.05 1.81 10.31
CA ILE A 64 -15.16 1.39 11.71
C ILE A 64 -14.13 2.08 12.60
N LEU A 65 -12.89 2.25 12.14
CA LEU A 65 -11.80 2.80 12.94
C LEU A 65 -11.75 4.33 12.98
N SER A 66 -12.34 5.01 12.00
CA SER A 66 -12.31 6.48 11.90
C SER A 66 -13.23 7.18 12.91
N PHE A 67 -14.33 6.56 13.36
CA PHE A 67 -15.23 7.15 14.35
C PHE A 67 -14.99 6.58 15.76
N SER A 68 -14.86 7.46 16.76
CA SER A 68 -14.56 7.08 18.16
C SER A 68 -15.53 6.03 18.70
N LYS A 69 -16.83 6.22 18.47
CA LYS A 69 -17.88 5.34 19.01
C LYS A 69 -17.83 3.93 18.41
N THR A 70 -17.71 3.82 17.08
CA THR A 70 -17.64 2.52 16.39
C THR A 70 -16.32 1.82 16.70
N ARG A 71 -15.22 2.56 16.84
CA ARG A 71 -13.92 2.02 17.24
C ARG A 71 -13.93 1.49 18.67
N GLU A 72 -14.55 2.21 19.61
CA GLU A 72 -14.71 1.74 20.99
C GLU A 72 -15.56 0.47 21.07
N GLU A 73 -16.68 0.42 20.34
CA GLU A 73 -17.53 -0.77 20.24
C GLU A 73 -16.76 -1.95 19.63
N TYR A 74 -15.99 -1.72 18.58
CA TYR A 74 -15.12 -2.73 17.97
C TYR A 74 -14.05 -3.24 18.95
N ASN A 75 -13.36 -2.34 19.65
CA ASN A 75 -12.33 -2.69 20.64
C ASN A 75 -12.90 -3.52 21.80
N LYS A 76 -14.10 -3.18 22.29
CA LYS A 76 -14.79 -3.96 23.33
C LYS A 76 -15.09 -5.39 22.86
N ARG A 77 -15.44 -5.57 21.58
CA ARG A 77 -15.74 -6.88 20.99
C ARG A 77 -14.47 -7.71 20.79
N LEU A 78 -13.38 -7.08 20.32
CA LEU A 78 -12.07 -7.73 20.21
C LEU A 78 -11.57 -8.23 21.57
N ALA A 79 -11.71 -7.41 22.61
CA ALA A 79 -11.36 -7.78 23.98
C ALA A 79 -12.24 -8.90 24.57
N ALA A 80 -13.47 -9.06 24.08
CA ALA A 80 -14.39 -10.13 24.48
C ALA A 80 -14.16 -11.45 23.71
N GLY A 81 -13.19 -11.50 22.79
CA GLY A 81 -12.81 -12.72 22.07
C GLY A 81 -13.82 -13.16 20.99
N LEU A 82 -14.74 -12.27 20.58
CA LEU A 82 -15.66 -12.55 19.47
C LEU A 82 -14.91 -12.41 18.14
N SER A 83 -15.06 -13.42 17.28
CA SER A 83 -14.44 -13.43 15.95
C SER A 83 -15.13 -12.41 15.03
N VAL A 84 -14.40 -11.90 14.02
CA VAL A 84 -14.97 -11.00 13.02
C VAL A 84 -16.03 -11.74 12.19
N GLU A 85 -15.96 -13.08 12.11
CA GLU A 85 -16.92 -13.93 11.41
C GLU A 85 -18.30 -14.07 12.09
N ASP A 86 -18.40 -13.80 13.41
CA ASP A 86 -19.68 -13.83 14.14
C ASP A 86 -20.47 -12.51 14.02
N LEU A 87 -19.90 -11.55 13.29
CA LEU A 87 -20.64 -10.38 12.83
C LEU A 87 -21.51 -10.83 11.66
N GLU A 88 -22.81 -11.03 11.92
CA GLU A 88 -23.77 -10.68 10.87
C GLU A 88 -23.40 -9.27 10.40
N PRO A 89 -23.30 -9.03 9.08
CA PRO A 89 -23.16 -7.68 8.60
C PRO A 89 -24.38 -6.94 9.11
N THR A 90 -24.24 -6.20 10.20
CA THR A 90 -25.23 -5.19 10.55
C THR A 90 -25.27 -4.36 9.30
N HIS A 91 -26.36 -4.49 8.56
CA HIS A 91 -26.74 -3.65 7.45
C HIS A 91 -26.34 -2.22 7.83
N ILE A 92 -25.16 -1.79 7.42
CA ILE A 92 -25.00 -0.42 7.00
C ILE A 92 -25.84 -0.46 5.74
N GLU A 93 -27.07 0.04 5.87
CA GLU A 93 -28.01 0.14 4.77
C GLU A 93 -27.23 0.47 3.49
N GLU A 94 -27.49 -0.28 2.42
CA GLU A 94 -27.22 0.26 1.09
C GLU A 94 -27.71 1.71 1.07
N PRO A 95 -26.89 2.63 0.54
CA PRO A 95 -26.86 4.03 0.98
C PRO A 95 -28.25 4.65 0.99
N ALA A 96 -28.83 4.81 2.18
CA ALA A 96 -29.89 5.77 2.41
C ALA A 96 -29.26 7.17 2.36
N LYS A 97 -29.16 7.71 1.13
CA LYS A 97 -29.11 9.11 0.65
C LYS A 97 -29.05 10.31 1.65
N THR A 98 -28.42 10.19 2.81
CA THR A 98 -28.50 11.20 3.88
C THR A 98 -27.25 11.32 4.75
N ALA A 99 -26.19 10.52 4.52
CA ALA A 99 -24.86 11.03 4.83
C ALA A 99 -24.60 12.22 3.89
N PRO A 100 -24.15 13.39 4.38
CA PRO A 100 -23.72 14.43 3.46
C PRO A 100 -22.67 13.79 2.54
N PRO A 101 -22.77 13.99 1.21
CA PRO A 101 -21.73 13.53 0.32
C PRO A 101 -20.42 14.10 0.88
N ILE A 102 -19.43 13.25 1.16
CA ILE A 102 -18.06 13.74 1.17
C ILE A 102 -17.82 14.09 -0.29
N VAL A 103 -18.14 15.35 -0.57
CA VAL A 103 -18.42 15.93 -1.87
C VAL A 103 -17.28 15.66 -2.82
N ALA A 104 -17.62 15.06 -3.95
CA ALA A 104 -16.91 15.17 -5.23
C ALA A 104 -16.84 16.64 -5.75
N GLU A 105 -16.91 17.64 -4.88
CA GLU A 105 -16.95 19.07 -5.21
C GLU A 105 -15.94 19.92 -4.40
N SER A 106 -15.15 19.36 -3.49
CA SER A 106 -14.17 20.16 -2.72
C SER A 106 -12.83 20.44 -3.44
N TRP A 107 -12.80 20.43 -4.78
CA TRP A 107 -11.65 20.89 -5.60
C TRP A 107 -12.03 21.93 -6.68
N LYS A 108 -13.22 22.53 -6.62
CA LYS A 108 -13.49 23.78 -7.35
C LYS A 108 -13.47 24.93 -6.34
N GLU A 109 -12.89 26.05 -6.73
CA GLU A 109 -12.74 27.28 -5.94
C GLU A 109 -11.51 27.35 -5.02
N ILE A 110 -10.32 27.22 -5.61
CA ILE A 110 -9.28 28.22 -5.36
C ILE A 110 -8.76 28.69 -6.72
N ALA A 111 -9.53 29.58 -7.36
CA ALA A 111 -9.08 30.37 -8.48
C ALA A 111 -9.33 31.83 -8.10
N PRO A 112 -8.30 32.69 -7.93
CA PRO A 112 -8.53 34.10 -7.83
C PRO A 112 -8.88 34.66 -9.22
N GLU A 113 -9.97 35.41 -9.19
CA GLU A 113 -10.55 36.26 -10.21
C GLU A 113 -9.54 37.29 -10.73
N ASN A 114 -9.41 37.41 -12.06
CA ASN A 114 -9.27 38.68 -12.81
C ASN A 114 -9.09 38.39 -14.31
N LYS A 115 -10.11 38.76 -15.10
CA LYS A 115 -10.02 38.94 -16.55
C LYS A 115 -10.02 40.44 -16.82
N GLU A 116 -8.85 41.01 -17.06
CA GLU A 116 -8.70 42.21 -17.87
C GLU A 116 -7.66 41.97 -18.97
N THR A 117 -8.04 42.41 -20.16
CA THR A 117 -7.33 42.39 -21.44
C THR A 117 -6.02 43.17 -21.42
N MET A 118 -4.96 42.66 -22.07
CA MET A 118 -4.18 43.32 -23.16
C MET A 118 -2.80 42.68 -23.37
N GLN A 119 -2.30 42.83 -24.60
CA GLN A 119 -1.06 42.33 -25.19
C GLN A 119 0.22 42.63 -24.39
N CYS A 120 1.20 41.70 -24.47
CA CYS A 120 2.58 41.95 -24.96
C CYS A 120 3.45 40.68 -24.83
N ALA A 121 4.13 40.29 -25.91
CA ALA A 121 5.40 39.55 -25.87
C ALA A 121 6.58 40.56 -25.89
N PRO A 122 7.87 40.21 -25.65
CA PRO A 122 8.50 38.90 -25.36
C PRO A 122 9.52 38.86 -24.17
N ALA A 123 9.92 37.62 -23.80
CA ALA A 123 11.14 37.05 -23.12
C ALA A 123 12.27 37.92 -22.47
N PRO A 124 13.29 37.37 -21.75
CA PRO A 124 13.50 36.06 -21.06
C PRO A 124 14.00 36.22 -19.59
N ILE A 125 14.13 35.14 -18.80
CA ILE A 125 15.29 34.82 -17.92
C ILE A 125 15.12 33.42 -17.32
N LYS A 126 16.26 32.72 -17.33
CA LYS A 126 16.55 31.33 -17.01
C LYS A 126 16.37 31.07 -15.51
N THR A 127 15.81 29.92 -15.12
CA THR A 127 16.44 28.90 -14.25
C THR A 127 15.50 27.70 -14.18
N ALA A 128 15.82 26.66 -14.96
CA ALA A 128 15.24 25.34 -14.79
C ALA A 128 15.82 24.74 -13.49
N VAL A 129 14.98 24.45 -12.50
CA VAL A 129 15.35 23.46 -11.47
C VAL A 129 14.94 22.12 -12.06
N GLU A 130 15.92 21.51 -12.73
CA GLU A 130 15.83 20.18 -13.32
C GLU A 130 15.41 19.17 -12.24
N MET A 131 14.46 18.30 -12.59
CA MET A 131 14.40 16.97 -11.99
C MET A 131 15.82 16.41 -12.00
N PRO A 132 16.35 15.82 -10.90
CA PRO A 132 17.60 15.11 -11.01
C PRO A 132 17.40 14.05 -12.10
N LYS A 133 18.18 14.22 -13.19
CA LYS A 133 18.29 13.26 -14.30
C LYS A 133 18.24 11.88 -13.69
N ALA A 134 17.33 11.06 -14.24
CA ALA A 134 17.30 9.62 -14.08
C ALA A 134 18.72 9.12 -13.77
N VAL A 135 18.90 8.62 -12.55
CA VAL A 135 20.10 7.86 -12.20
C VAL A 135 20.30 6.90 -13.34
N GLN A 136 21.44 7.09 -14.01
CA GLN A 136 21.78 6.50 -15.28
C GLN A 136 21.40 5.02 -15.23
N THR A 137 20.41 4.66 -16.04
CA THR A 137 20.10 3.28 -16.36
C THR A 137 21.34 2.74 -17.07
N ASN A 138 22.30 2.26 -16.28
CA ASN A 138 23.28 1.31 -16.78
C ASN A 138 22.46 0.09 -17.17
N LYS A 139 22.31 0.01 -18.47
CA LYS A 139 21.52 -0.93 -19.26
C LYS A 139 22.27 -2.26 -19.29
N GLU A 140 22.57 -2.79 -18.12
CA GLU A 140 22.97 -4.17 -17.94
C GLU A 140 21.81 -4.79 -17.15
N ALA A 141 20.87 -5.37 -17.88
CA ALA A 141 19.98 -6.34 -17.28
C ALA A 141 20.88 -7.48 -16.82
N GLU A 142 21.38 -7.40 -15.58
CA GLU A 142 21.99 -8.55 -14.91
C GLU A 142 20.97 -9.68 -15.05
N SER A 143 21.28 -10.67 -15.88
CA SER A 143 20.41 -11.81 -16.09
C SER A 143 20.48 -12.65 -14.81
N PHE A 144 19.50 -12.48 -13.93
CA PHE A 144 19.32 -13.30 -12.72
C PHE A 144 18.74 -14.69 -13.06
N GLU A 145 19.20 -15.30 -14.16
CA GLU A 145 18.77 -16.63 -14.57
C GLU A 145 19.20 -17.66 -13.51
N GLY A 146 18.23 -18.46 -13.04
CA GLY A 146 18.46 -19.48 -12.02
C GLY A 146 18.63 -18.98 -10.59
N VAL A 147 18.51 -17.67 -10.33
CA VAL A 147 18.55 -17.14 -8.96
C VAL A 147 17.18 -17.27 -8.30
N GLU A 148 17.15 -17.79 -7.07
CA GLU A 148 15.95 -17.79 -6.23
C GLU A 148 15.90 -16.50 -5.39
N PHE A 149 14.86 -15.69 -5.56
CA PHE A 149 14.75 -14.42 -4.86
C PHE A 149 14.23 -14.60 -3.44
N ARG A 150 15.15 -14.40 -2.49
CA ARG A 150 14.94 -14.41 -1.04
C ARG A 150 15.23 -13.04 -0.44
N GLY A 151 14.85 -12.85 0.83
CA GLY A 151 15.08 -11.56 1.52
C GLY A 151 16.53 -11.10 1.47
N SER A 152 17.45 -12.04 1.72
CA SER A 152 18.89 -11.81 1.65
C SER A 152 19.38 -11.41 0.25
N ILE A 153 18.82 -12.00 -0.82
CA ILE A 153 19.17 -11.67 -2.21
C ILE A 153 18.66 -10.26 -2.57
N LEU A 154 17.43 -9.93 -2.19
CA LEU A 154 16.87 -8.59 -2.43
C LEU A 154 17.72 -7.50 -1.75
N LYS A 155 18.18 -7.77 -0.51
CA LYS A 155 19.12 -6.90 0.19
C LYS A 155 20.43 -6.70 -0.56
N ILE A 156 21.05 -7.80 -1.01
CA ILE A 156 22.32 -7.73 -1.77
C ILE A 156 22.15 -6.90 -3.04
N ILE A 157 21.06 -7.11 -3.79
CA ILE A 157 20.77 -6.35 -5.03
C ILE A 157 20.60 -4.87 -4.71
N ARG A 158 19.84 -4.53 -3.67
CA ARG A 158 19.62 -3.14 -3.24
C ARG A 158 20.95 -2.46 -2.85
N GLU A 159 21.76 -3.12 -2.03
CA GLU A 159 23.03 -2.59 -1.53
C GLU A 159 24.07 -2.41 -2.65
N ARG A 160 24.17 -3.36 -3.58
CA ARG A 160 25.03 -3.23 -4.77
C ARG A 160 24.68 -2.03 -5.63
N ARG A 161 23.41 -1.62 -5.64
CA ARG A 161 22.93 -0.45 -6.38
C ARG A 161 23.03 0.84 -5.57
N GLY A 162 23.55 0.80 -4.34
CA GLY A 162 23.67 1.98 -3.48
C GLY A 162 22.32 2.56 -3.04
N ILE A 163 21.25 1.76 -3.07
CA ILE A 163 19.90 2.21 -2.73
C ILE A 163 19.67 2.06 -1.22
N SER A 164 19.24 3.12 -0.55
CA SER A 164 18.83 3.07 0.86
C SER A 164 17.38 2.60 0.99
N LEU A 165 17.04 1.93 2.11
CA LEU A 165 15.66 1.55 2.40
C LEU A 165 14.72 2.76 2.52
N ASN A 166 15.23 3.89 3.03
CA ASN A 166 14.48 5.15 3.07
C ASN A 166 14.03 5.61 1.68
N LEU A 167 14.93 5.53 0.69
CA LEU A 167 14.60 5.90 -0.69
C LEU A 167 13.54 4.97 -1.28
N VAL A 168 13.66 3.66 -1.03
CA VAL A 168 12.64 2.69 -1.46
C VAL A 168 11.30 3.05 -0.83
N ALA A 169 11.24 3.20 0.49
CA ALA A 169 10.03 3.54 1.23
C ALA A 169 9.38 4.85 0.76
N GLU A 170 10.17 5.88 0.48
CA GLU A 170 9.67 7.16 -0.03
C GLU A 170 8.98 7.01 -1.40
N LYS A 171 9.57 6.20 -2.28
CA LYS A 171 9.11 6.02 -3.67
C LYS A 171 8.02 4.98 -3.83
N THR A 172 8.02 3.91 -3.03
CA THR A 172 7.02 2.84 -3.09
C THR A 172 5.89 3.03 -2.08
N LYS A 173 6.02 3.98 -1.14
CA LYS A 173 5.10 4.19 -0.01
C LYS A 173 4.96 2.99 0.94
N ILE A 174 5.83 1.99 0.80
CA ILE A 174 5.91 0.85 1.71
C ILE A 174 6.58 1.31 3.00
N ASN A 175 6.05 0.88 4.15
CA ASN A 175 6.69 1.14 5.43
C ASN A 175 8.11 0.55 5.48
N ILE A 176 9.09 1.34 5.92
CA ILE A 176 10.49 0.91 6.02
C ILE A 176 10.66 -0.36 6.86
N ASN A 177 9.89 -0.50 7.94
CA ASN A 177 9.94 -1.68 8.81
C ASN A 177 9.57 -2.96 8.05
N TYR A 178 8.64 -2.88 7.09
CA TYR A 178 8.30 -4.04 6.26
C TYR A 178 9.39 -4.37 5.27
N LEU A 179 10.04 -3.37 4.67
CA LEU A 179 11.18 -3.62 3.79
C LEU A 179 12.34 -4.29 4.56
N GLU A 180 12.61 -3.83 5.78
CA GLU A 180 13.59 -4.47 6.68
C GLU A 180 13.20 -5.90 7.03
N ASN A 181 11.93 -6.14 7.36
CA ASN A 181 11.44 -7.48 7.71
C ASN A 181 11.42 -8.43 6.51
N ILE A 182 11.19 -7.92 5.29
CA ILE A 182 11.30 -8.67 4.04
C ILE A 182 12.75 -9.10 3.82
N GLU A 183 13.71 -8.16 3.93
CA GLU A 183 15.13 -8.47 3.75
C GLU A 183 15.68 -9.41 4.83
N ALA A 184 15.20 -9.28 6.07
CA ALA A 184 15.59 -10.10 7.20
C ALA A 184 14.77 -11.40 7.33
N GLU A 185 13.83 -11.66 6.41
CA GLU A 185 12.95 -12.85 6.42
C GLU A 185 12.22 -13.06 7.75
N LYS A 186 11.85 -11.97 8.43
CA LYS A 186 11.11 -11.99 9.69
C LYS A 186 9.62 -12.22 9.43
N TYR A 187 9.28 -13.43 8.97
CA TYR A 187 7.94 -13.77 8.48
C TYR A 187 6.79 -13.48 9.46
N HIS A 188 7.05 -13.56 10.78
CA HIS A 188 6.08 -13.27 11.83
C HIS A 188 5.75 -11.78 12.01
N GLN A 189 6.55 -10.88 11.43
CA GLN A 189 6.35 -9.42 11.46
C GLN A 189 6.01 -8.87 10.07
N LEU A 190 5.77 -9.75 9.10
CA LEU A 190 5.30 -9.37 7.78
C LEU A 190 3.79 -9.10 7.82
N PRO A 191 3.30 -8.25 6.91
CA PRO A 191 1.87 -7.96 6.83
C PRO A 191 1.11 -9.17 6.27
N ALA A 192 -0.21 -8.98 6.05
CA ALA A 192 -1.03 -9.97 5.38
C ALA A 192 -0.40 -10.45 4.06
N GLU A 193 -0.69 -11.69 3.68
CA GLU A 193 -0.15 -12.29 2.45
C GLU A 193 -0.44 -11.43 1.21
N VAL A 194 -1.61 -10.80 1.15
CA VAL A 194 -2.05 -9.91 0.07
C VAL A 194 -1.22 -8.62 -0.01
N PHE A 195 -0.91 -8.02 1.14
CA PHE A 195 -0.05 -6.83 1.23
C PHE A 195 1.39 -7.17 0.92
N LEU A 196 1.89 -8.29 1.47
CA LEU A 196 3.23 -8.79 1.20
C LEU A 196 3.48 -8.99 -0.29
N LYS A 197 2.55 -9.62 -1.03
CA LYS A 197 2.66 -9.78 -2.49
C LYS A 197 2.77 -8.43 -3.21
N GLY A 198 1.93 -7.47 -2.84
CA GLY A 198 1.98 -6.11 -3.40
C GLY A 198 3.32 -5.41 -3.09
N TYR A 199 3.83 -5.57 -1.87
CA TYR A 199 5.10 -4.97 -1.44
C TYR A 199 6.30 -5.57 -2.14
N LEU A 200 6.37 -6.90 -2.23
CA LEU A 200 7.43 -7.60 -2.96
C LEU A 200 7.45 -7.17 -4.44
N PHE A 201 6.29 -7.04 -5.05
CA PHE A 201 6.19 -6.65 -6.45
C PHE A 201 6.65 -5.21 -6.69
N GLN A 202 6.18 -4.27 -5.87
CA GLN A 202 6.61 -2.87 -5.94
C GLN A 202 8.11 -2.75 -5.66
N TYR A 203 8.62 -3.50 -4.68
CA TYR A 203 10.04 -3.50 -4.36
C TYR A 203 10.88 -4.05 -5.51
N ALA A 204 10.48 -5.17 -6.11
CA ALA A 204 11.15 -5.75 -7.26
C ALA A 204 11.14 -4.81 -8.49
N ARG A 205 10.01 -4.14 -8.76
CA ARG A 205 9.95 -3.12 -9.83
C ARG A 205 10.86 -1.94 -9.55
N PHE A 206 10.93 -1.49 -8.30
CA PHE A 206 11.83 -0.43 -7.88
C PHE A 206 13.30 -0.84 -8.07
N LEU A 207 13.63 -2.10 -7.75
CA LEU A 207 14.93 -2.70 -8.01
C LEU A 207 15.13 -3.12 -9.48
N GLY A 208 14.19 -2.87 -10.39
CA GLY A 208 14.34 -3.21 -11.82
C GLY A 208 14.64 -4.69 -12.08
N ILE A 209 14.11 -5.59 -11.26
CA ILE A 209 14.19 -7.06 -11.43
C ILE A 209 12.80 -7.61 -11.75
N ASP A 210 12.72 -8.87 -12.21
CA ASP A 210 11.44 -9.49 -12.55
C ASP A 210 10.55 -9.66 -11.31
N ALA A 211 9.56 -8.78 -11.20
CA ALA A 211 8.66 -8.72 -10.07
C ALA A 211 7.77 -9.95 -9.91
N LYS A 212 7.40 -10.63 -11.01
CA LYS A 212 6.61 -11.86 -10.93
C LYS A 212 7.42 -12.98 -10.30
N LYS A 213 8.65 -13.16 -10.79
CA LYS A 213 9.57 -14.18 -10.28
C LYS A 213 9.93 -13.94 -8.81
N VAL A 214 10.18 -12.69 -8.43
CA VAL A 214 10.44 -12.33 -7.02
C VAL A 214 9.28 -12.72 -6.11
N VAL A 215 8.05 -12.37 -6.50
CA VAL A 215 6.87 -12.73 -5.71
C VAL A 215 6.72 -14.24 -5.63
N GLU A 216 6.84 -14.98 -6.74
CA GLU A 216 6.70 -16.43 -6.73
C GLU A 216 7.73 -17.12 -5.83
N ASP A 217 9.02 -16.82 -6.03
CA ASP A 217 10.11 -17.42 -5.26
C ASP A 217 9.96 -17.12 -3.76
N TYR A 218 9.75 -15.85 -3.42
CA TYR A 218 9.65 -15.44 -2.02
C TYR A 218 8.41 -16.08 -1.35
N MET A 219 7.27 -16.10 -2.04
CA MET A 219 6.03 -16.67 -1.51
C MET A 219 6.12 -18.19 -1.31
N ARG A 220 6.91 -18.89 -2.12
CA ARG A 220 7.22 -20.31 -1.95
C ARG A 220 7.91 -20.56 -0.61
N PHE A 221 8.92 -19.77 -0.26
CA PHE A 221 9.63 -19.88 1.02
C PHE A 221 8.79 -19.40 2.21
N TYR A 222 8.03 -18.33 2.02
CA TYR A 222 7.10 -17.83 3.02
C TYR A 222 6.08 -18.90 3.43
N SER A 223 5.47 -19.58 2.47
CA SER A 223 4.45 -20.61 2.75
C SER A 223 5.04 -21.81 3.49
N PHE A 224 6.27 -22.20 3.18
CA PHE A 224 6.97 -23.30 3.86
C PHE A 224 7.31 -22.93 5.32
N ASN A 225 7.94 -21.78 5.55
CA ASN A 225 8.43 -21.37 6.87
C ASN A 225 7.34 -20.82 7.80
N ASN A 226 6.26 -20.25 7.25
CA ASN A 226 5.13 -19.75 8.02
C ASN A 226 4.10 -20.84 8.33
N GLY A 227 4.11 -21.96 7.58
CA GLY A 227 3.20 -23.09 7.74
C GLY A 227 3.49 -24.00 8.93
N GLU A 228 4.73 -24.01 9.45
CA GLU A 228 5.13 -24.85 10.60
C GLU A 228 4.64 -24.34 11.97
N LYS A 229 3.89 -23.23 12.00
CA LYS A 229 3.36 -22.64 13.24
C LYS A 229 1.82 -22.57 13.27
N LYS A 230 1.16 -23.63 12.79
CA LYS A 230 -0.27 -23.86 13.03
C LYS A 230 -0.49 -24.98 14.04
#